data_AF-A0A1E7YLY9-F1
#
_entry.id   AF-A0A1E7YLY9-F1
#
_cell.length_a   1.000
_cell.length_b   1.000
_cell.length_c   1.000
_cell.angle_alpha   90.00
_cell.angle_beta   90.00
_cell.angle_gamma   90.00
#
_symmetry.space_group_name_H-M   'P 1'
#
loop_
_entity.id
_entity.type
_entity.pdbx_description
1 polymer ?
#
loop_
_entity_poly.entity_id
_entity_poly.type
_entity_poly.pdbx_seq_one_letter_code
_entity_poly.pdbx_strand_id
1 'polypeptide(L)'
;MAYQQLTVVLRMYRLDPLCDALVELGVSGITLSDVEGVGRQQGFSTLPSGVWYQSKSHPKVRLDVVMPQTLVPQAIAVVLTHARTGIEGDGKLWISPMVRAPIVVRTIGSDAEACPIAGAIDPSRDFSGRRGS
;
A
#
# COMPACT_ATOMS: atom_id res chain seq x y z
N MET A 1 -14.22 -17.72 -0.56
CA MET A 1 -14.01 -16.44 -1.27
C MET A 1 -12.54 -16.31 -1.63
N ALA A 2 -12.19 -15.76 -2.79
CA ALA A 2 -10.79 -15.53 -3.16
C ALA A 2 -10.32 -14.16 -2.64
N TYR A 3 -9.12 -14.12 -2.07
CA TYR A 3 -8.50 -12.91 -1.54
C TYR A 3 -7.27 -12.55 -2.36
N GLN A 4 -6.97 -11.26 -2.44
CA GLN A 4 -5.80 -10.74 -3.13
C GLN A 4 -5.15 -9.65 -2.28
N GLN A 5 -3.83 -9.57 -2.37
CA GLN A 5 -3.05 -8.48 -1.82
C GLN A 5 -2.78 -7.46 -2.92
N LEU A 6 -3.28 -6.25 -2.72
CA LEU A 6 -2.91 -5.07 -3.49
C LEU A 6 -1.67 -4.45 -2.85
N THR A 7 -0.59 -4.36 -3.60
CA THR A 7 0.61 -3.63 -3.19
C THR A 7 0.74 -2.39 -4.06
N VAL A 8 0.95 -1.24 -3.42
CA VAL A 8 1.14 0.05 -4.09
C VAL A 8 2.43 0.66 -3.56
N VAL A 9 3.37 0.98 -4.43
CA VAL A 9 4.55 1.78 -4.09
C VAL A 9 4.38 3.15 -4.70
N LEU A 10 4.29 4.19 -3.87
CA LEU A 10 3.95 5.56 -4.28
C LEU A 10 4.81 6.60 -3.55
N ARG A 11 4.67 7.87 -3.95
CA ARG A 11 5.32 9.00 -3.27
C ARG A 11 4.66 9.27 -1.91
N MET A 12 5.47 9.61 -0.90
CA MET A 12 5.01 9.73 0.50
C MET A 12 3.87 10.74 0.69
N TYR A 13 3.91 11.89 0.01
CA TYR A 13 2.87 12.93 0.15
C TYR A 13 1.49 12.53 -0.41
N ARG A 14 1.40 11.43 -1.16
CA ARG A 14 0.14 10.89 -1.68
C ARG A 14 -0.45 9.82 -0.76
N LEU A 15 0.23 9.49 0.34
CA LEU A 15 -0.17 8.44 1.26
C LEU A 15 -1.50 8.76 1.95
N ASP A 16 -1.59 9.88 2.66
CA ASP A 16 -2.76 10.20 3.49
C ASP A 16 -4.06 10.25 2.66
N PRO A 17 -4.12 10.97 1.51
CA PRO A 17 -5.33 11.01 0.69
C PRO A 17 -5.70 9.66 0.08
N LEU A 18 -4.73 8.74 -0.09
CA LEU A 18 -4.99 7.39 -0.59
C LEU A 18 -5.52 6.49 0.52
N CYS A 19 -4.96 6.58 1.73
CA CYS A 19 -5.43 5.84 2.90
C CYS A 19 -6.89 6.17 3.20
N ASP A 20 -7.25 7.46 3.23
CA ASP A 20 -8.62 7.90 3.51
C ASP A 20 -9.62 7.33 2.49
N ALA A 21 -9.30 7.41 1.19
CA ALA A 21 -10.16 6.90 0.13
C ALA A 21 -10.31 5.36 0.15
N LEU A 22 -9.27 4.63 0.58
CA LEU A 22 -9.35 3.18 0.76
C LEU A 22 -10.21 2.81 1.97
N VAL A 23 -10.15 3.59 3.05
CA VAL A 23 -11.02 3.41 4.22
C VAL A 23 -12.47 3.69 3.88
N GLU A 24 -12.77 4.73 3.08
CA GLU A 24 -14.12 5.04 2.58
C GLU A 24 -14.68 3.93 1.67
N LEU A 25 -13.82 3.27 0.88
CA LEU A 25 -14.18 2.08 0.10
C LEU A 25 -14.56 0.88 1.01
N GLY A 26 -14.32 1.01 2.31
CA GLY A 26 -14.54 -0.03 3.30
C GLY A 26 -13.35 -0.95 3.45
N VAL A 27 -12.16 -0.60 2.98
CA VAL A 27 -10.97 -1.42 3.21
C VAL A 27 -10.38 -1.09 4.58
N SER A 28 -10.19 -2.12 5.40
CA SER A 28 -9.61 -2.05 6.74
C SER A 28 -8.37 -2.95 6.83
N GLY A 29 -7.37 -2.52 7.60
CA GLY A 29 -6.09 -3.25 7.69
C GLY A 29 -5.14 -2.89 6.54
N ILE A 30 -4.57 -1.69 6.63
CA ILE A 30 -3.53 -1.20 5.73
C ILE A 30 -2.18 -1.41 6.41
N THR A 31 -1.22 -2.00 5.69
CA THR A 31 0.17 -2.11 6.14
C THR A 31 1.03 -1.13 5.37
N LEU A 32 1.86 -0.37 6.09
CA LEU A 32 2.77 0.61 5.51
C LEU A 32 4.21 0.19 5.74
N SER A 33 5.07 0.45 4.76
CA SER A 33 6.51 0.27 4.87
C SER A 33 7.21 1.38 4.10
N ASP A 34 8.22 1.99 4.71
CA ASP A 34 9.13 2.86 4.00
C ASP A 34 10.02 2.02 3.08
N VAL A 35 10.11 2.42 1.82
CA VAL A 35 10.89 1.71 0.82
C VAL A 35 11.70 2.69 -0.03
N GLU A 36 12.83 2.23 -0.51
CA GLU A 36 13.65 2.98 -1.45
C GLU A 36 13.45 2.42 -2.85
N GLY A 37 13.12 3.30 -3.79
CA GLY A 37 12.89 2.92 -5.18
C GLY A 37 14.02 3.40 -6.10
N VAL A 38 14.52 2.50 -6.94
CA VAL A 38 15.37 2.83 -8.08
C VAL A 38 14.54 2.65 -9.36
N GLY A 39 14.33 3.73 -10.12
CA GLY A 39 13.57 3.72 -11.37
C GLY A 39 14.37 3.24 -12.58
N ARG A 40 13.79 3.32 -13.78
CA ARG A 40 14.49 3.06 -15.06
C ARG A 40 15.52 4.13 -15.43
N GLN A 41 15.68 5.17 -14.63
CA GLN A 41 16.82 6.07 -14.74
C GLN A 41 18.05 5.30 -14.25
N GLN A 42 18.65 4.53 -15.18
CA GLN A 42 19.95 3.90 -15.03
C GLN A 42 20.95 5.00 -14.72
N GLY A 43 21.26 5.18 -13.44
CA GLY A 43 22.21 6.16 -12.94
C GLY A 43 23.66 5.75 -13.21
N PHE A 44 24.02 5.58 -14.48
CA PHE A 44 25.40 5.73 -14.89
C PHE A 44 25.53 7.11 -15.54
N SER A 45 25.64 8.13 -14.70
CA SER A 45 26.09 9.45 -15.14
C SER A 45 27.59 9.52 -14.95
N THR A 46 28.33 9.45 -16.05
CA THR A 46 29.78 9.62 -16.06
C THR A 46 30.11 11.06 -15.72
N LEU A 47 30.74 11.30 -14.57
CA LEU A 47 31.43 12.57 -14.36
C LEU A 47 32.64 12.62 -15.31
N PRO A 48 33.06 13.81 -15.79
CA PRO A 48 34.27 13.95 -16.60
C PRO A 48 35.56 13.39 -15.94
N SER A 49 35.51 13.03 -14.66
CA SER A 49 36.59 12.46 -13.85
C SER A 49 36.67 10.92 -13.83
N GLY A 50 35.74 10.20 -14.47
CA GLY A 50 35.80 8.73 -14.58
C GLY A 50 35.42 7.94 -13.31
N VAL A 51 34.87 8.59 -12.29
CA VAL A 51 34.36 7.93 -11.08
C VAL A 51 32.89 7.57 -11.26
N TRP A 52 32.53 6.31 -11.03
CA TRP A 52 31.15 5.83 -11.01
C TRP A 52 30.46 6.22 -9.70
N TYR A 53 29.35 6.96 -9.74
CA TYR A 53 28.52 7.20 -8.56
C TYR A 53 27.28 6.32 -8.59
N GLN A 54 26.93 5.69 -7.47
CA GLN A 54 25.73 4.87 -7.34
C GLN A 54 24.46 5.70 -7.54
N SER A 55 23.53 5.17 -8.34
CA SER A 55 22.19 5.73 -8.56
C SER A 55 21.52 6.09 -7.23
N LYS A 56 21.02 7.33 -7.10
CA LYS A 56 20.30 7.79 -5.91
C LYS A 56 18.94 7.08 -5.86
N SER A 57 18.72 6.28 -4.83
CA SER A 57 17.38 5.85 -4.47
C SER A 57 16.55 7.05 -4.03
N HIS A 58 15.25 7.02 -4.34
CA HIS A 58 14.31 7.99 -3.83
C HIS A 58 13.40 7.34 -2.79
N PRO A 59 13.14 8.01 -1.65
CA PRO A 59 12.23 7.49 -0.62
C PRO A 59 10.80 7.43 -1.17
N LYS A 60 10.15 6.31 -0.91
CA LYS A 60 8.78 5.98 -1.30
C LYS A 60 8.10 5.26 -0.14
N VAL A 61 6.77 5.14 -0.21
CA VAL A 61 6.00 4.31 0.71
C VAL A 61 5.42 3.14 -0.06
N ARG A 62 5.55 1.94 0.51
CA ARG A 62 4.80 0.75 0.11
C ARG A 62 3.59 0.62 1.01
N LEU A 63 2.42 0.54 0.38
CA LEU A 63 1.14 0.28 0.98
C LEU A 63 0.70 -1.12 0.55
N ASP A 64 0.46 -2.00 1.50
CA ASP A 64 0.01 -3.37 1.31
C ASP A 64 -1.37 -3.54 1.95
N VAL A 65 -2.31 -4.06 1.16
CA VAL A 65 -3.70 -4.20 1.55
C VAL A 65 -4.24 -5.53 1.07
N VAL A 66 -4.88 -6.27 1.97
CA VAL A 66 -5.56 -7.53 1.64
C VAL A 66 -7.05 -7.28 1.54
N MET A 67 -7.69 -7.75 0.47
CA MET A 67 -9.12 -7.58 0.25
C MET A 67 -9.73 -8.73 -0.54
N PRO A 68 -11.06 -8.92 -0.49
CA PRO A 68 -11.76 -9.81 -1.41
C PRO A 68 -11.50 -9.41 -2.87
N GLN A 69 -11.36 -10.39 -3.75
CA GLN A 69 -11.14 -10.16 -5.18
C GLN A 69 -12.19 -9.24 -5.83
N THR A 70 -13.41 -9.21 -5.30
CA THR A 70 -14.50 -8.36 -5.80
C THR A 70 -14.25 -6.86 -5.63
N LEU A 71 -13.45 -6.45 -4.63
CA LEU A 71 -13.11 -5.04 -4.38
C LEU A 71 -11.87 -4.56 -5.13
N VAL A 72 -11.06 -5.48 -5.64
CA VAL A 72 -9.80 -5.16 -6.33
C VAL A 72 -9.99 -4.14 -7.47
N PRO A 73 -10.99 -4.25 -8.37
CA PRO A 73 -11.18 -3.26 -9.42
C PRO A 73 -11.46 -1.85 -8.90
N GLN A 74 -12.25 -1.74 -7.83
CA GLN A 74 -12.60 -0.46 -7.21
C GLN A 74 -11.38 0.14 -6.50
N ALA A 75 -10.61 -0.68 -5.78
CA ALA A 75 -9.39 -0.25 -5.12
C ALA A 75 -8.34 0.24 -6.12
N ILE A 76 -8.18 -0.43 -7.28
CA ILE A 76 -7.29 0.03 -8.35
C ILE A 76 -7.73 1.41 -8.85
N ALA A 77 -9.02 1.62 -9.08
CA ALA A 77 -9.53 2.92 -9.54
C ALA A 77 -9.26 4.05 -8.53
N VAL A 78 -9.44 3.77 -7.23
CA VAL A 78 -9.09 4.69 -6.14
C VAL A 78 -7.59 5.01 -6.16
N VAL A 79 -6.72 4.00 -6.23
CA VAL A 79 -5.27 4.20 -6.30
C VAL A 79 -4.88 5.04 -7.50
N LEU A 80 -5.43 4.75 -8.69
CA LEU A 80 -5.14 5.52 -9.89
C LEU A 80 -5.58 6.98 -9.77
N THR A 81 -6.70 7.25 -9.11
CA THR A 81 -7.22 8.62 -8.91
C THR A 81 -6.37 9.40 -7.90
N HIS A 82 -5.97 8.76 -6.80
CA HIS A 82 -5.30 9.40 -5.68
C HIS A 82 -3.77 9.35 -5.74
N ALA A 83 -3.15 8.46 -6.53
CA ALA A 83 -1.69 8.35 -6.63
C ALA A 83 -1.13 8.95 -7.92
N ARG A 84 -1.90 9.01 -9.02
CA ARG A 84 -1.42 9.50 -10.32
C ARG A 84 -1.26 11.02 -10.31
N THR A 85 -0.10 11.50 -10.76
CA THR A 85 0.17 12.91 -11.08
C THR A 85 0.50 13.11 -12.56
N GLY A 86 0.82 12.01 -13.27
CA GLY A 86 1.24 12.05 -14.67
C GLY A 86 2.73 12.30 -14.85
N ILE A 87 3.48 12.44 -13.75
CA ILE A 87 4.92 12.65 -13.75
C ILE A 87 5.61 11.31 -13.49
N GLU A 88 6.79 11.12 -14.10
CA GLU A 88 7.62 9.96 -13.80
C GLU A 88 7.86 9.80 -12.29
N GLY A 89 7.80 8.57 -11.83
CA GLY A 89 8.02 8.25 -10.41
C GLY A 89 6.77 8.28 -9.53
N ASP A 90 5.56 8.44 -10.09
CA ASP A 90 4.27 8.23 -9.41
C ASP A 90 4.23 6.91 -8.65
N GLY A 91 4.85 5.87 -9.22
CA GLY A 91 4.99 4.59 -8.56
C GLY A 91 4.54 3.42 -9.43
N LYS A 92 4.31 2.29 -8.77
CA LYS A 92 3.75 1.08 -9.38
C LYS A 92 2.80 0.41 -8.40
N LEU A 93 1.78 -0.24 -8.92
CA LEU A 93 0.93 -1.15 -8.16
C LEU A 93 0.95 -2.53 -8.82
N TRP A 94 0.72 -3.55 -8.02
CA TRP A 94 0.55 -4.93 -8.49
C TRP A 94 -0.33 -5.69 -7.52
N ILE A 95 -0.74 -6.87 -7.96
CA ILE A 95 -1.66 -7.70 -7.20
C ILE A 95 -1.04 -9.08 -7.06
N SER A 96 -1.08 -9.60 -5.85
CA SER A 96 -0.61 -10.95 -5.53
C SER A 96 -1.80 -11.81 -5.08
N PRO A 97 -2.01 -12.99 -5.69
CA PRO A 97 -3.07 -13.89 -5.26
C PRO A 97 -2.76 -14.44 -3.87
N MET A 98 -3.79 -14.58 -3.03
CA MET A 98 -3.65 -15.23 -1.72
C MET A 98 -4.30 -16.60 -1.71
N VAL A 99 -3.63 -17.55 -1.06
CA VAL A 99 -4.11 -18.93 -0.92
C VAL A 99 -5.20 -19.06 0.14
N ARG A 100 -5.24 -18.13 1.11
CA ARG A 100 -6.17 -18.14 2.24
C ARG A 100 -6.58 -16.71 2.61
N ALA A 101 -7.75 -16.61 3.25
CA ALA A 101 -8.17 -15.42 3.97
C ALA A 101 -7.17 -15.01 5.07
N PRO A 102 -7.07 -13.71 5.40
CA PRO A 102 -6.32 -13.25 6.56
C PRO A 102 -6.93 -13.78 7.87
N ILE A 103 -6.08 -14.09 8.85
CA ILE A 103 -6.47 -14.61 10.17
C ILE A 103 -6.16 -13.54 11.24
N VAL A 104 -7.12 -13.25 12.11
CA VAL A 104 -6.92 -12.30 13.21
C VAL A 104 -6.21 -12.99 14.39
N VAL A 105 -4.97 -12.60 14.69
CA VAL A 105 -4.16 -13.19 15.77
C VAL A 105 -4.81 -13.09 17.16
N ARG A 106 -5.56 -12.01 17.42
CA ARG A 106 -6.20 -11.77 18.72
C ARG A 106 -7.28 -12.82 19.08
N THR A 107 -7.88 -13.48 18.10
CA THR A 107 -8.96 -14.45 18.35
C THR A 107 -8.41 -15.86 18.17
N ILE A 108 -8.27 -16.61 19.27
CA ILE A 108 -7.92 -18.04 19.23
C ILE A 108 -9.18 -18.79 18.74
N GLY A 109 -9.28 -18.98 17.42
CA GLY A 109 -10.41 -19.68 16.80
C GLY A 109 -10.24 -19.75 15.29
N SER A 110 -10.18 -20.97 14.77
CA SER A 110 -9.88 -21.34 13.38
C SER A 110 -10.89 -20.90 12.32
N ASP A 111 -11.98 -20.23 12.71
CA ASP A 111 -13.07 -19.79 11.81
C ASP A 111 -13.29 -18.26 11.79
N ALA A 112 -12.36 -17.48 12.34
CA ALA A 112 -12.38 -16.03 12.20
C ALA A 112 -11.69 -15.63 10.89
N GLU A 113 -12.33 -15.90 9.74
CA GLU A 113 -11.95 -15.24 8.50
C GLU A 113 -12.02 -13.73 8.76
N ALA A 114 -10.87 -13.06 8.74
CA ALA A 114 -10.86 -11.61 8.83
C ALA A 114 -11.50 -11.12 7.54
N CYS A 115 -12.71 -10.57 7.64
CA CYS A 115 -13.24 -9.74 6.57
C CYS A 115 -12.56 -8.39 6.73
N PRO A 116 -11.57 -8.02 5.88
CA PRO A 116 -10.94 -6.71 5.95
C PRO A 116 -11.90 -5.62 5.44
N ILE A 117 -13.21 -5.89 5.34
CA ILE A 117 -14.21 -4.90 5.00
C ILE A 117 -14.76 -4.23 6.27
N ALA A 118 -14.86 -2.90 6.25
CA ALA A 118 -15.11 -1.99 7.37
C ALA A 118 -16.40 -2.27 8.17
N GLY A 119 -17.26 -3.20 7.73
CA GLY A 119 -18.37 -3.71 8.53
C GLY A 119 -17.96 -4.46 9.81
N ALA A 120 -16.66 -4.70 10.04
CA ALA A 120 -16.13 -5.36 11.24
C ALA A 120 -15.32 -4.44 12.18
N ILE A 121 -15.20 -3.13 11.88
CA ILE A 121 -14.57 -2.18 12.79
C ILE A 121 -15.65 -1.65 13.75
N ASP A 122 -15.52 -2.00 15.02
CA ASP A 122 -16.35 -1.43 16.09
C ASP A 122 -16.25 0.11 16.07
N PRO A 123 -17.37 0.84 15.84
CA PRO A 123 -17.37 2.30 15.78
C PRO A 123 -16.95 2.97 17.11
N SER A 124 -16.78 2.21 18.19
CA SER A 124 -16.25 2.71 19.46
C SER A 124 -14.71 2.80 19.51
N ARG A 125 -13.98 2.35 18.47
CA ARG A 125 -12.50 2.35 18.47
C ARG A 125 -11.93 3.63 17.87
N ASP A 126 -11.61 4.56 18.76
CA ASP A 126 -10.81 5.75 18.46
C ASP A 126 -9.34 5.35 18.17
N PHE A 127 -8.87 5.66 16.95
CA PHE A 127 -7.49 5.46 16.51
C PHE A 127 -6.62 6.73 16.62
N SER A 128 -7.16 7.85 17.13
CA SER A 128 -6.44 9.12 17.27
C SER A 128 -5.28 9.09 18.29
N GLY A 129 -5.15 8.03 19.08
CA GLY A 129 -4.26 7.97 20.24
C GLY A 129 -2.90 7.29 20.09
N ARG A 130 -2.42 6.87 18.90
CA ARG A 130 -1.09 6.21 18.79
C ARG A 130 -0.16 6.84 17.76
N ARG A 131 0.33 8.04 18.08
CA ARG A 131 1.72 8.41 17.79
C ARG A 131 2.47 8.42 19.12
N GLY A 132 3.05 7.27 19.46
CA GLY A 132 3.93 7.12 20.61
C GLY A 132 5.38 7.24 20.18
N SER A 133 6.04 8.27 20.72
CA SER A 133 7.48 8.43 21.05
C SER A 133 8.53 7.92 20.05
#